data_AF-A0A1Q7X206-F1
#
_entry.id   AF-A0A1Q7X206-F1
#
_cell.length_a   1.000
_cell.length_b   1.000
_cell.length_c   1.000
_cell.angle_alpha   90.00
_cell.angle_beta   90.00
_cell.angle_gamma   90.00
#
_symmetry.space_group_name_H-M   'P 1'
#
loop_
_entity.id
_entity.type
_entity.pdbx_description
1 polymer ?
#
loop_
_entity_poly.entity_id
_entity_poly.type
_entity_poly.pdbx_seq_one_letter_code
_entity_poly.pdbx_strand_id
1 'polypeptide(L)'
;MEARTTANKPAPVKMVHFIAELLQDLPIKGRVVSVEVEDTAYLVTLALAGRGLSVHQLSVWDVSRSMRGDPNALASIRADLLRGA
;
A
#
# COMPACT_ATOMS: atom_id res chain seq x y z
N MET A 1 28.93 0.27 -4.40
CA MET A 1 27.53 0.65 -4.14
C MET A 1 26.67 -0.33 -4.93
N GLU A 2 26.35 -1.47 -4.33
CA GLU A 2 25.58 -2.51 -5.01
C GLU A 2 24.13 -2.03 -5.16
N ALA A 3 23.75 -1.67 -6.39
CA ALA A 3 22.35 -1.51 -6.74
C ALA A 3 21.71 -2.90 -6.65
N ARG A 4 21.04 -3.19 -5.53
CA ARG A 4 20.16 -4.36 -5.42
C ARG A 4 19.05 -4.20 -6.47
N THR A 5 19.31 -4.77 -7.64
CA THR A 5 18.36 -4.97 -8.72
C THR A 5 17.56 -6.24 -8.41
N THR A 6 16.90 -6.27 -7.26
CA THR A 6 15.81 -7.20 -7.03
C THR A 6 14.58 -6.55 -7.64
N ALA A 7 14.22 -6.95 -8.87
CA ALA A 7 12.93 -6.58 -9.43
C ALA A 7 11.84 -7.03 -8.45
N ASN A 8 11.14 -6.07 -7.84
CA ASN A 8 10.07 -6.39 -6.90
C ASN A 8 8.99 -7.17 -7.63
N LYS A 9 8.41 -8.17 -6.95
CA LYS A 9 7.37 -9.00 -7.57
C LYS A 9 6.03 -8.28 -7.48
N PRO A 10 5.16 -8.35 -8.50
CA PRO A 10 3.80 -7.84 -8.37
C PRO A 10 3.09 -8.52 -7.20
N ALA A 11 2.34 -7.74 -6.42
CA ALA A 11 1.56 -8.28 -5.32
C ALA A 11 0.41 -9.17 -5.82
N PRO A 12 -0.03 -10.15 -5.02
CA PRO A 12 -1.22 -10.94 -5.34
C PRO A 12 -2.43 -10.03 -5.60
N VAL A 13 -3.24 -10.34 -6.62
CA VAL A 13 -4.41 -9.52 -7.02
C VAL A 13 -5.33 -9.18 -5.85
N LYS A 14 -5.56 -10.14 -4.93
CA LYS A 14 -6.36 -9.92 -3.72
C LYS A 14 -5.84 -8.77 -2.84
N MET A 15 -4.52 -8.58 -2.78
CA MET A 15 -3.88 -7.50 -2.01
C MET A 15 -4.07 -6.16 -2.71
N VAL A 16 -3.93 -6.15 -4.04
CA VAL A 16 -4.17 -4.96 -4.86
C VAL A 16 -5.61 -4.48 -4.69
N HIS A 17 -6.59 -5.38 -4.75
CA HIS A 17 -8.00 -5.06 -4.53
C HIS A 17 -8.26 -4.54 -3.12
N PHE A 18 -7.75 -5.23 -2.10
CA PHE A 18 -7.88 -4.78 -0.71
C PHE A 18 -7.36 -3.35 -0.50
N ILE A 19 -6.18 -3.03 -1.03
CA ILE A 19 -5.59 -1.68 -0.90
C ILE A 19 -6.39 -0.64 -1.71
N ALA A 20 -6.89 -1.01 -2.88
CA ALA A 20 -7.71 -0.13 -3.71
C ALA A 20 -9.06 0.20 -3.05
N GLU A 21 -9.72 -0.79 -2.44
CA GLU A 21 -10.95 -0.59 -1.66
C GLU A 21 -10.68 0.30 -0.45
N LEU A 22 -9.60 0.04 0.29
CA LEU A 22 -9.21 0.85 1.42
C LEU A 22 -9.00 2.33 1.03
N LEU A 23 -8.42 2.59 -0.14
CA LEU A 23 -8.21 3.96 -0.63
C LEU A 23 -9.53 4.71 -0.88
N GLN A 24 -10.60 3.99 -1.27
CA GLN A 24 -11.92 4.61 -1.47
C GLN A 24 -12.54 5.10 -0.16
N ASP A 25 -12.18 4.48 0.97
CA ASP A 25 -12.63 4.88 2.31
C ASP A 25 -11.83 6.04 2.89
N LEU A 26 -10.70 6.41 2.29
CA LEU A 26 -9.84 7.47 2.79
C LEU A 26 -10.26 8.84 2.23
N PRO A 27 -10.05 9.95 2.97
CA PRO A 27 -10.37 11.30 2.52
C PRO A 27 -9.46 11.81 1.38
N ILE A 28 -8.58 10.96 0.84
CA ILE A 28 -7.62 11.32 -0.21
C ILE A 28 -8.15 10.86 -1.56
N LYS A 29 -8.18 11.79 -2.53
CA LYS A 29 -8.62 11.47 -3.89
C LYS A 29 -7.43 10.92 -4.68
N GLY A 30 -7.47 9.66 -5.05
CA GLY A 30 -6.41 9.02 -5.82
C GLY A 30 -6.77 7.63 -6.32
N ARG A 31 -5.80 6.95 -6.92
CA ARG A 31 -5.90 5.55 -7.33
C ARG A 31 -4.58 4.82 -7.11
N VAL A 32 -4.66 3.51 -6.90
CA VAL A 32 -3.50 2.62 -6.89
C VAL A 32 -2.96 2.49 -8.33
N VAL A 33 -1.65 2.68 -8.49
CA VAL A 33 -0.93 2.52 -9.76
C VAL A 33 -0.23 1.17 -9.81
N SER A 34 0.49 0.83 -8.74
CA SER A 34 1.14 -0.48 -8.59
C SER A 34 1.19 -0.87 -7.12
N VAL A 35 1.23 -2.19 -6.88
CA VAL A 35 1.57 -2.77 -5.59
C VAL A 35 2.59 -3.86 -5.83
N GLU A 36 3.75 -3.69 -5.23
CA GLU A 36 4.88 -4.62 -5.34
C GLU A 36 5.18 -5.24 -3.98
N VAL A 37 5.77 -6.42 -3.97
CA VAL A 37 6.23 -7.11 -2.76
C VAL A 37 7.73 -6.99 -2.65
N GLU A 38 8.16 -6.44 -1.53
CA GLU A 38 9.52 -6.45 -1.01
C GLU A 38 9.53 -7.27 0.30
N ASP A 39 10.60 -7.99 0.63
CA ASP A 39 10.69 -9.02 1.69
C ASP A 39 9.61 -8.98 2.80
N THR A 40 9.46 -7.85 3.50
CA THR A 40 8.52 -7.67 4.62
C THR A 40 7.47 -6.56 4.40
N ALA A 41 7.41 -5.97 3.20
CA ALA A 41 6.56 -4.83 2.89
C ALA A 41 5.88 -4.92 1.52
N TYR A 42 4.71 -4.30 1.40
CA TYR A 42 4.11 -3.93 0.13
C TYR A 42 4.51 -2.50 -0.22
N LEU A 43 5.12 -2.30 -1.38
CA LEU A 43 5.35 -0.99 -1.96
C LEU A 43 4.13 -0.59 -2.77
N VAL A 44 3.38 0.38 -2.29
CA VAL A 44 2.16 0.88 -2.91
C VAL A 44 2.45 2.20 -3.59
N THR A 45 2.38 2.23 -4.91
CA THR A 45 2.44 3.47 -5.68
C THR A 45 1.03 3.99 -5.88
N LEU A 46 0.76 5.21 -5.41
CA LEU A 46 -0.50 5.91 -5.60
C LEU A 46 -0.34 7.07 -6.58
N ALA A 47 -1.36 7.31 -7.38
CA ALA A 47 -1.55 8.56 -8.10
C ALA A 47 -2.58 9.39 -7.34
N LEU A 48 -2.13 10.48 -6.72
CA LEU A 48 -2.94 11.37 -5.90
C LEU A 48 -3.32 12.64 -6.70
N ALA A 49 -4.60 13.00 -6.65
CA ALA A 49 -5.11 14.18 -7.32
C ALA A 49 -4.45 15.44 -6.75
N GLY A 50 -3.74 16.19 -7.60
CA GLY A 50 -3.06 17.43 -7.23
C GLY A 50 -1.71 17.27 -6.54
N ARG A 51 -1.23 16.03 -6.32
CA ARG A 51 0.07 15.76 -5.66
C ARG A 51 1.00 14.85 -6.46
N GLY A 52 0.50 14.22 -7.52
CA GLY A 52 1.32 13.39 -8.41
C GLY A 52 1.45 11.95 -7.90
N LEU A 53 2.61 11.34 -8.10
CA LEU A 53 2.88 9.97 -7.66
C LEU A 53 3.50 9.97 -6.27
N SER A 54 3.00 9.10 -5.39
CA SER A 54 3.58 8.84 -4.06
C SER A 54 3.80 7.33 -3.87
N VAL A 55 4.82 6.97 -3.10
CA VAL A 55 5.12 5.57 -2.77
C VAL A 55 5.01 5.38 -1.27
N HIS A 56 4.26 4.37 -0.86
CA HIS A 56 3.99 4.03 0.54
C HIS A 56 4.46 2.60 0.82
N GLN A 57 5.10 2.39 1.97
CA GLN A 57 5.45 1.06 2.43
C GLN A 57 4.41 0.59 3.44
N LEU A 58 3.76 -0.54 3.17
CA LEU A 58 2.82 -1.18 4.09
C LEU A 58 3.40 -2.49 4.59
N SER A 59 3.36 -2.71 5.89
CA SER A 59 3.75 -3.97 6.52
C SER A 59 2.91 -5.14 5.98
N VAL A 60 3.56 -6.21 5.49
CA VAL A 60 2.86 -7.44 5.04
C VAL A 60 2.07 -8.07 6.19
N TRP A 61 2.59 -7.95 7.41
CA TRP A 61 1.95 -8.45 8.62
C TRP A 61 0.65 -7.71 8.92
N ASP A 62 0.67 -6.37 8.87
CA ASP A 62 -0.51 -5.57 9.16
C ASP A 62 -1.55 -5.70 8.05
N VAL A 63 -1.14 -5.76 6.78
CA VAL A 63 -2.05 -6.05 5.67
C VAL A 63 -2.74 -7.40 5.88
N SER A 64 -1.98 -8.43 6.26
CA SER A 64 -2.54 -9.76 6.53
C SER A 64 -3.53 -9.78 7.70
N ARG A 65 -3.25 -9.02 8.76
CA ARG A 65 -4.16 -8.90 9.92
C ARG A 65 -5.41 -8.10 9.57
N SER A 66 -5.26 -7.02 8.83
CA SER A 66 -6.37 -6.17 8.39
C SER A 66 -7.34 -6.93 7.49
N MET A 67 -6.84 -7.74 6.56
CA MET A 67 -7.66 -8.64 5.74
C MET A 67 -8.40 -9.72 6.54
N ARG A 68 -7.95 -10.03 7.77
CA ARG A 68 -8.67 -10.91 8.72
C ARG A 68 -9.65 -10.15 9.62
N GLY A 69 -9.83 -8.85 9.41
CA GLY A 69 -10.75 -8.00 10.15
C GLY A 69 -10.15 -7.35 11.41
N ASP A 70 -8.82 -7.28 11.54
CA ASP A 70 -8.18 -6.61 12.67
C ASP A 70 -8.27 -5.08 12.53
N PRO A 71 -9.04 -4.38 13.40
CA PRO A 71 -9.27 -2.94 13.27
C PRO A 71 -8.03 -2.11 13.60
N ASN A 72 -7.11 -2.61 14.43
CA ASN A 72 -5.89 -1.89 14.78
C ASN A 72 -4.90 -1.93 13.61
N ALA A 73 -4.77 -3.10 12.98
CA ALA A 73 -3.95 -3.22 11.77
C ALA A 73 -4.52 -2.37 10.62
N LEU A 74 -5.85 -2.33 10.48
CA LEU A 74 -6.53 -1.45 9.53
C LEU A 74 -6.22 0.03 9.78
N ALA A 75 -6.29 0.48 11.04
CA ALA A 75 -5.98 1.85 11.41
C ALA A 75 -4.52 2.22 11.12
N SER A 76 -3.56 1.32 11.38
CA SER A 76 -2.15 1.54 11.06
C SER A 76 -1.93 1.70 9.56
N ILE A 77 -2.49 0.81 8.73
CA ILE A 77 -2.37 0.90 7.26
C ILE A 77 -2.96 2.22 6.74
N ARG A 78 -4.14 2.61 7.25
CA ARG A 78 -4.77 3.88 6.88
C ARG A 78 -3.88 5.07 7.24
N ALA A 79 -3.27 5.06 8.43
CA ALA A 79 -2.35 6.11 8.84
C ALA A 79 -1.12 6.20 7.92
N ASP A 80 -0.53 5.07 7.52
CA ASP A 80 0.65 5.07 6.63
C ASP A 80 0.32 5.53 5.20
N LEU A 81 -0.86 5.20 4.69
CA LEU A 81 -1.35 5.72 3.41
C LEU A 81 -1.65 7.21 3.47
N LEU A 82 -2.10 7.74 4.61
CA LEU A 82 -2.31 9.18 4.80
C LEU A 82 -1.02 9.96 5.05
N ARG A 83 0.00 9.34 5.63
CA ARG A 83 1.25 10.02 6.01
C ARG A 83 2.07 10.48 4.81
N GLY A 84 1.97 9.76 3.70
CA GLY A 84 2.58 10.15 2.42
C GLY A 84 1.62 10.86 1.47
N ALA A 85 0.36 11.08 1.89
CA ALA A 85 -0.66 11.66 1.03
C ALA A 85 -0.62 13.18 1.04
#